data_AF-A0A645K245-F1
#
_entry.id   AF-A0A645K245-F1
#
_cell.length_a   1.000
_cell.length_b   1.000
_cell.length_c   1.000
_cell.angle_alpha   90.00
_cell.angle_beta   90.00
_cell.angle_gamma   90.00
#
_symmetry.space_group_name_H-M   'P 1'
#
loop_
_entity.id
_entity.type
_entity.pdbx_description
1 polymer ?
#
loop_
_entity_poly.entity_id
_entity_poly.type
_entity_poly.pdbx_seq_one_letter_code
_entity_poly.pdbx_strand_id
1 'polypeptide(L)'
;MSRPIGGRVLDAKGAAWVILPGSVFLLSGLLVLVNTTSFPMLLGAAVLYGLGGGFLLPALLTWMLNTVRKERQSAASATFYNMLDIGTSAGAVLLGSIAEKTGFIYMYKYSAAAMLLFLIVFVGQSLMGKICVGKVQREID
;
A
#
# COMPACT_ATOMS: atom_id res chain seq x y z
N MET A 1 -6.46 -20.81 18.42
CA MET A 1 -7.93 -20.95 18.29
C MET A 1 -8.39 -20.03 17.18
N SER A 2 -9.36 -20.50 16.39
CA SER A 2 -9.85 -19.98 15.09
C SER A 2 -8.77 -19.84 13.99
N ARG A 3 -8.96 -20.56 12.88
CA ARG A 3 -8.35 -20.19 11.59
C ARG A 3 -9.07 -18.90 11.20
N PRO A 4 -8.49 -17.70 11.37
CA PRO A 4 -9.27 -16.53 11.10
C PRO A 4 -9.54 -16.53 9.60
N ILE A 5 -10.76 -16.16 9.29
CA ILE A 5 -11.36 -16.03 7.96
C ILE A 5 -10.45 -15.26 6.97
N GLY A 6 -9.46 -14.51 7.48
CA GLY A 6 -8.38 -13.87 6.72
C GLY A 6 -7.54 -14.81 5.85
N GLY A 7 -7.39 -16.11 6.18
CA GLY A 7 -6.72 -17.07 5.29
C GLY A 7 -7.55 -17.39 4.04
N ARG A 8 -8.87 -17.62 4.19
CA ARG A 8 -9.76 -17.94 3.07
C ARG A 8 -10.07 -16.75 2.17
N VAL A 9 -10.08 -15.52 2.69
CA VAL A 9 -10.27 -14.31 1.85
C VAL A 9 -8.98 -13.94 1.10
N LEU A 10 -7.80 -14.19 1.68
CA LEU A 10 -6.54 -14.07 0.96
C LEU A 10 -6.37 -15.14 -0.11
N ASP A 11 -6.72 -16.40 0.20
CA ASP A 11 -6.58 -17.52 -0.73
C ASP A 11 -7.62 -17.48 -1.87
N ALA A 12 -8.78 -16.85 -1.68
CA ALA A 12 -9.87 -16.87 -2.68
C ALA A 12 -9.74 -15.80 -3.79
N LYS A 13 -9.10 -14.65 -3.53
CA LYS A 13 -8.95 -13.57 -4.52
C LYS A 13 -7.56 -12.91 -4.54
N GLY A 14 -6.70 -13.15 -3.55
CA GLY A 14 -5.35 -12.58 -3.46
C GLY A 14 -5.32 -11.20 -2.79
N ALA A 15 -4.33 -10.94 -1.95
CA ALA A 15 -4.09 -9.64 -1.31
C ALA A 15 -4.05 -8.46 -2.30
N ALA A 16 -3.68 -8.76 -3.56
CA ALA A 16 -3.72 -7.82 -4.67
C ALA A 16 -5.10 -7.18 -4.92
N TRP A 17 -6.21 -7.88 -4.64
CA TRP A 17 -7.55 -7.32 -4.83
C TRP A 17 -7.94 -6.22 -3.84
N VAL A 18 -7.24 -6.09 -2.71
CA VAL A 18 -7.47 -5.02 -1.72
C VAL A 18 -6.36 -3.96 -1.77
N ILE A 19 -5.12 -4.39 -1.98
CA ILE A 19 -3.96 -3.49 -2.11
C ILE A 19 -4.12 -2.57 -3.33
N LEU A 20 -4.61 -3.10 -4.45
CA LEU A 20 -4.73 -2.35 -5.70
C LEU A 20 -5.79 -1.22 -5.62
N PRO A 21 -7.05 -1.46 -5.19
CA PRO A 21 -8.00 -0.36 -4.99
C PRO A 21 -7.55 0.59 -3.89
N GLY A 22 -7.01 0.10 -2.76
CA GLY A 22 -6.49 0.97 -1.69
C GLY A 22 -5.37 1.90 -2.17
N SER A 23 -4.48 1.40 -3.02
CA SER A 23 -3.39 2.19 -3.62
C SER A 23 -3.92 3.22 -4.61
N VAL A 24 -4.95 2.89 -5.38
CA VAL A 24 -5.63 3.83 -6.28
C VAL A 24 -6.32 4.94 -5.48
N PHE A 25 -6.98 4.62 -4.36
CA PHE A 25 -7.60 5.61 -3.47
C PHE A 25 -6.57 6.54 -2.80
N LEU A 26 -5.43 6.00 -2.37
CA LEU A 26 -4.33 6.82 -1.85
C LEU A 26 -3.77 7.76 -2.91
N LEU A 27 -3.51 7.24 -4.12
CA LEU A 27 -2.97 8.03 -5.22
C LEU A 27 -3.96 9.11 -5.65
N SER A 28 -5.24 8.80 -5.76
CA SER A 28 -6.27 9.79 -6.10
C SER A 28 -6.38 10.87 -5.02
N GLY A 29 -6.33 10.49 -3.74
CA GLY A 29 -6.27 11.45 -2.63
C GLY A 29 -5.09 12.41 -2.73
N LEU A 30 -3.88 11.89 -3.05
CA LEU A 30 -2.68 12.71 -3.27
C LEU A 30 -2.81 13.63 -4.49
N LEU A 31 -3.40 13.15 -5.60
CA LEU A 31 -3.60 13.97 -6.80
C LEU A 31 -4.61 15.11 -6.57
N VAL A 32 -5.70 14.84 -5.85
CA VAL A 32 -6.64 15.89 -5.42
C VAL A 32 -5.95 16.87 -4.48
N LEU A 33 -5.11 16.38 -3.56
CA LEU A 33 -4.36 17.21 -2.63
C LEU A 33 -3.42 18.21 -3.33
N VAL A 34 -2.69 17.76 -4.36
CA VAL A 34 -1.79 18.62 -5.16
C VAL A 34 -2.53 19.77 -5.85
N ASN A 35 -3.79 19.58 -6.21
CA ASN A 35 -4.61 20.58 -6.89
C ASN A 35 -5.52 21.36 -5.93
N THR A 36 -5.39 21.13 -4.63
CA THR A 36 -6.27 21.76 -3.63
C THR A 36 -6.01 23.25 -3.54
N THR A 37 -7.05 24.04 -3.82
CA THR A 37 -7.05 25.50 -3.63
C THR A 37 -7.98 25.95 -2.50
N SER A 38 -8.81 25.05 -1.98
CA SER A 38 -9.93 25.38 -1.10
C SER A 38 -10.09 24.37 0.04
N PHE A 39 -10.51 24.83 1.23
CA PHE A 39 -10.67 23.97 2.42
C PHE A 39 -11.60 22.76 2.22
N PRO A 40 -12.75 22.84 1.53
CA PRO A 40 -13.59 21.66 1.26
C PRO A 40 -12.89 20.59 0.40
N MET A 41 -12.04 21.02 -0.53
CA MET A 41 -11.28 20.13 -1.41
C MET A 41 -10.17 19.41 -0.62
N LEU A 42 -9.58 20.09 0.37
CA LEU A 42 -8.65 19.49 1.33
C LEU A 42 -9.32 18.36 2.13
N LEU A 43 -10.54 18.58 2.62
CA LEU A 43 -11.29 17.56 3.36
C LEU A 43 -11.64 16.36 2.47
N GLY A 44 -12.04 16.60 1.22
CA GLY A 44 -12.27 15.54 0.24
C GLY A 44 -11.01 14.70 -0.01
N ALA A 45 -9.86 15.35 -0.18
CA ALA A 45 -8.57 14.67 -0.32
C ALA A 45 -8.20 13.84 0.92
N ALA A 46 -8.41 14.38 2.13
CA ALA A 46 -8.15 13.69 3.38
C ALA A 46 -9.01 12.42 3.56
N VAL A 47 -10.29 12.47 3.16
CA VAL A 47 -11.18 11.30 3.19
C VAL A 47 -10.69 10.23 2.23
N LEU A 48 -10.36 10.58 0.99
CA LEU A 48 -9.85 9.62 -0.01
C LEU A 48 -8.53 8.98 0.45
N TYR A 49 -7.61 9.81 0.95
CA TYR A 49 -6.33 9.34 1.47
C TYR A 49 -6.51 8.44 2.70
N GLY A 50 -7.38 8.84 3.63
CA GLY A 50 -7.70 8.06 4.82
C GLY A 50 -8.34 6.71 4.50
N LEU A 51 -9.25 6.65 3.53
CA LEU A 51 -9.84 5.40 3.05
C LEU A 51 -8.77 4.49 2.43
N GLY A 52 -7.93 5.02 1.54
CA GLY A 52 -6.87 4.26 0.92
C GLY A 52 -5.89 3.67 1.94
N GLY A 53 -5.38 4.50 2.86
CA GLY A 53 -4.47 4.08 3.91
C GLY A 53 -5.11 3.08 4.90
N GLY A 54 -6.38 3.30 5.23
CA GLY A 54 -7.16 2.43 6.12
C GLY A 54 -7.41 1.04 5.55
N PHE A 55 -7.48 0.87 4.23
CA PHE A 55 -7.54 -0.45 3.60
C PHE A 55 -6.16 -1.09 3.43
N LEU A 56 -5.14 -0.30 3.07
CA LEU A 56 -3.80 -0.81 2.77
C LEU A 56 -3.08 -1.39 3.97
N LEU A 57 -3.05 -0.67 5.10
CA LEU A 57 -2.30 -1.09 6.28
C LEU A 57 -2.75 -2.46 6.83
N PRO A 58 -4.05 -2.70 7.12
CA PRO A 58 -4.50 -4.00 7.60
C PRO A 58 -4.41 -5.10 6.53
N ALA A 59 -4.56 -4.76 5.24
CA ALA A 59 -4.41 -5.73 4.16
C ALA A 59 -2.95 -6.23 4.04
N LEU A 60 -1.98 -5.31 4.10
CA LEU A 60 -0.55 -5.64 4.07
C LEU A 60 -0.14 -6.46 5.30
N LEU A 61 -0.58 -6.05 6.49
CA LEU A 61 -0.32 -6.78 7.72
C LEU A 61 -0.88 -8.21 7.65
N THR A 62 -2.13 -8.36 7.20
CA THR A 62 -2.76 -9.68 7.05
C THR A 62 -2.04 -10.54 6.02
N TRP A 63 -1.61 -9.95 4.90
CA TRP A 63 -0.83 -10.66 3.88
C TRP A 63 0.51 -11.16 4.39
N MET A 64 1.24 -10.32 5.13
CA MET A 64 2.49 -10.69 5.77
C MET A 64 2.26 -11.82 6.80
N LEU A 65 1.24 -11.70 7.67
CA LEU A 65 0.94 -12.70 8.70
C LEU A 65 0.53 -14.06 8.13
N ASN A 66 -0.10 -14.08 6.95
CA ASN A 66 -0.46 -15.32 6.25
C ASN A 66 0.74 -15.97 5.54
N THR A 67 1.83 -15.23 5.30
CA THR A 67 3.04 -15.74 4.64
C THR A 67 4.00 -16.41 5.63
N VAL A 68 3.85 -16.12 6.94
CA VAL A 68 4.70 -16.68 8.01
C VAL A 68 4.00 -17.79 8.78
N ARG A 69 4.79 -18.69 9.38
CA ARG A 69 4.26 -19.72 10.29
C ARG A 69 3.60 -19.08 11.51
N LYS A 70 2.56 -19.73 12.05
CA LYS A 70 1.73 -19.19 13.14
C LYS A 70 2.53 -18.82 14.38
N GLU A 71 3.58 -19.57 14.68
CA GLU A 71 4.46 -19.37 15.84
C GLU A 71 5.33 -18.11 15.69
N ARG A 72 5.52 -17.64 14.45
CA ARG A 72 6.32 -16.45 14.12
C ARG A 72 5.48 -15.21 13.81
N GLN A 73 4.15 -15.31 13.86
CA GLN A 73 3.25 -14.18 13.55
C GLN A 73 3.49 -12.97 14.45
N SER A 74 3.75 -13.20 15.75
CA SER A 74 4.08 -12.11 16.70
C SER A 74 5.40 -11.40 16.36
N ALA A 75 6.43 -12.16 16.00
CA ALA A 75 7.71 -11.58 15.57
C ALA A 75 7.55 -10.81 14.24
N ALA A 76 6.76 -11.35 13.32
CA ALA A 76 6.59 -10.75 12.00
C ALA A 76 5.76 -9.45 12.04
N SER A 77 4.72 -9.35 12.88
CA SER A 77 4.01 -8.08 13.11
C SER A 77 4.91 -7.03 13.77
N ALA A 78 5.77 -7.42 14.72
CA ALA A 78 6.76 -6.52 15.31
C ALA A 78 7.73 -5.98 14.25
N THR A 79 8.26 -6.85 13.39
CA THR A 79 9.13 -6.42 12.28
C THR A 79 8.40 -5.49 11.31
N PHE A 80 7.13 -5.76 10.99
CA PHE A 80 6.32 -4.90 10.13
C PHE A 80 6.14 -3.50 10.72
N TYR A 81 5.78 -3.38 12.00
CA TYR A 81 5.63 -2.08 12.64
C TYR A 81 6.96 -1.34 12.78
N ASN A 82 8.06 -2.05 13.06
CA ASN A 82 9.39 -1.43 13.07
C ASN A 82 9.75 -0.86 11.69
N MET A 83 9.52 -1.61 10.62
CA MET A 83 9.76 -1.13 9.25
C MET A 83 8.84 0.03 8.87
N LEU A 84 7.58 -0.02 9.29
CA LEU A 84 6.62 1.07 9.09
C LEU A 84 7.09 2.36 9.78
N ASP A 85 7.55 2.27 11.03
CA ASP A 85 8.02 3.41 11.80
C ASP A 85 9.31 4.01 11.23
N ILE A 86 10.27 3.15 10.84
CA ILE A 86 11.49 3.57 10.14
C ILE A 86 11.14 4.26 8.82
N GLY A 87 10.25 3.66 8.02
CA GLY A 87 9.82 4.24 6.74
C GLY A 87 9.12 5.59 6.91
N THR A 88 8.26 5.71 7.93
CA THR A 88 7.54 6.95 8.25
C THR A 88 8.50 8.03 8.73
N SER A 89 9.41 7.68 9.63
CA SER A 89 10.40 8.61 10.18
C SER A 89 11.40 9.08 9.11
N ALA A 90 11.95 8.15 8.32
CA ALA A 90 12.85 8.48 7.22
C ALA A 90 12.14 9.31 6.14
N GLY A 91 10.91 8.95 5.79
CA GLY A 91 10.08 9.68 4.84
C GLY A 91 9.78 11.10 5.31
N ALA A 92 9.45 11.28 6.60
CA ALA A 92 9.18 12.59 7.19
C ALA A 92 10.40 13.52 7.12
N VAL A 93 11.60 13.00 7.42
CA VAL A 93 12.84 13.78 7.32
C VAL A 93 13.14 14.14 5.86
N LEU A 94 13.11 13.16 4.95
CA LEU A 94 13.42 13.39 3.53
C LEU A 94 12.43 14.35 2.87
N LEU A 95 11.13 14.10 3.01
CA LEU A 95 10.09 14.93 2.41
C LEU A 95 10.00 16.29 3.10
N GLY A 96 10.24 16.36 4.42
CA GLY A 96 10.29 17.61 5.17
C GLY A 96 11.40 18.54 4.67
N SER A 97 12.61 18.01 4.45
CA SER A 97 13.71 18.79 3.87
C SER A 97 13.42 19.25 2.43
N ILE A 98 12.68 18.47 1.65
CA ILE A 98 12.24 18.88 0.30
C ILE A 98 11.18 19.99 0.40
N ALA A 99 10.23 19.88 1.34
CA ALA A 99 9.19 20.86 1.56
C ALA A 99 9.76 22.22 1.97
N GLU A 100 10.79 22.24 2.81
CA GLU A 100 11.48 23.47 3.23
C GLU A 100 12.09 24.22 2.04
N LYS A 101 12.67 23.50 1.07
CA LYS A 101 13.36 24.10 -0.09
C LYS A 101 12.46 24.46 -1.26
N THR A 102 11.41 23.66 -1.49
CA THR A 102 10.61 23.73 -2.72
C THR A 102 9.13 24.01 -2.47
N GLY A 103 8.68 23.97 -1.22
CA GLY A 103 7.28 24.14 -0.83
C GLY A 103 6.47 22.84 -0.86
N PHE A 104 5.29 22.89 -0.24
CA PHE A 104 4.43 21.72 -0.03
C PHE A 104 3.92 21.08 -1.32
N ILE A 105 3.68 21.87 -2.39
CA ILE A 105 3.17 21.35 -3.66
C ILE A 105 4.14 20.32 -4.26
N TYR A 106 5.45 20.64 -4.28
CA TYR A 106 6.44 19.73 -4.82
C TYR A 106 6.65 18.51 -3.92
N MET A 107 6.63 18.68 -2.59
CA MET A 107 6.64 17.57 -1.64
C MET A 107 5.53 16.55 -1.95
N TYR A 108 4.28 17.01 -2.12
CA TYR A 108 3.15 16.13 -2.45
C TYR A 108 3.28 15.49 -3.84
N LYS A 109 3.87 16.18 -4.82
CA LYS A 109 4.16 15.60 -6.15
C LYS A 109 5.19 14.46 -6.06
N TYR A 110 6.25 14.62 -5.27
CA TYR A 110 7.23 13.55 -5.05
C TYR A 110 6.59 12.35 -4.33
N SER A 111 5.75 12.58 -3.32
CA SER A 111 4.98 11.51 -2.67
C SER A 111 4.04 10.78 -3.63
N ALA A 112 3.33 11.52 -4.49
CA ALA A 112 2.48 10.93 -5.52
C ALA A 112 3.29 10.11 -6.54
N ALA A 113 4.47 10.59 -6.94
CA ALA A 113 5.37 9.86 -7.83
C ALA A 113 5.90 8.56 -7.19
N ALA A 114 6.28 8.59 -5.91
CA ALA A 114 6.68 7.39 -5.16
C ALA A 114 5.53 6.38 -5.05
N MET A 115 4.31 6.84 -4.78
CA MET A 115 3.12 5.99 -4.73
C MET A 115 2.78 5.40 -6.10
N LEU A 116 2.93 6.17 -7.17
CA LEU A 116 2.75 5.71 -8.54
C LEU A 116 3.79 4.64 -8.91
N LEU A 117 5.07 4.84 -8.54
CA LEU A 117 6.12 3.86 -8.74
C LEU A 117 5.81 2.54 -8.00
N PHE A 118 5.37 2.63 -6.75
CA PHE A 118 4.91 1.46 -5.99
C PHE A 118 3.79 0.74 -6.72
N LEU A 119 2.78 1.46 -7.22
CA LEU A 119 1.67 0.89 -7.96
C LEU A 119 2.12 0.21 -9.26
N ILE A 120 3.05 0.81 -10.01
CA ILE A 120 3.61 0.22 -11.23
C ILE A 120 4.36 -1.07 -10.91
N VAL A 121 5.24 -1.07 -9.90
CA VAL A 121 5.99 -2.26 -9.49
C VAL A 121 5.04 -3.35 -9.01
N PHE A 122 4.02 -3.00 -8.21
CA PHE A 122 3.04 -3.94 -7.69
C PHE A 122 2.19 -4.56 -8.81
N VAL A 123 1.71 -3.75 -9.75
CA VAL A 123 0.99 -4.22 -10.94
C VAL A 123 1.89 -5.09 -11.81
N GLY A 124 3.15 -4.70 -12.01
CA GLY A 124 4.15 -5.48 -12.74
C GLY A 124 4.38 -6.86 -12.12
N GLN A 125 4.57 -6.93 -10.80
CA GLN A 125 4.68 -8.21 -10.09
C GLN A 125 3.39 -9.02 -10.13
N SER A 126 2.22 -8.37 -10.02
CA SER A 126 0.92 -9.05 -10.11
C SER A 126 0.66 -9.64 -11.49
N LEU A 127 1.09 -8.96 -12.57
CA LEU A 127 1.02 -9.45 -13.95
C LEU A 127 2.02 -10.60 -14.18
N MET A 128 3.27 -10.45 -13.73
CA MET A 128 4.33 -11.44 -13.93
C MET A 128 4.08 -12.71 -13.08
N GLY A 129 3.51 -12.56 -11.88
CA GLY A 129 3.05 -13.66 -11.04
C GLY A 129 1.86 -14.43 -11.64
N LYS A 130 0.92 -13.73 -12.31
CA LYS A 130 -0.17 -14.38 -13.07
C LYS A 130 0.36 -15.14 -14.30
N ILE A 131 1.40 -14.63 -14.98
CA ILE A 131 2.03 -15.29 -16.14
C ILE A 131 2.77 -16.57 -15.72
N CYS A 132 3.41 -16.60 -14.55
CA CYS A 132 4.15 -17.78 -14.06
C CYS A 132 3.20 -18.92 -13.62
N VAL A 133 2.12 -18.61 -12.87
CA VAL A 133 1.12 -19.61 -12.47
C VAL A 133 0.29 -20.10 -13.66
N GLY A 134 0.00 -19.23 -14.63
CA GLY A 134 -0.71 -19.59 -15.86
C GLY A 134 0.10 -20.44 -16.86
N LYS A 135 1.42 -20.58 -16.69
CA LYS A 135 2.24 -21.49 -17.49
C LYS A 135 2.26 -22.91 -16.91
N VAL A 136 2.41 -23.05 -15.59
CA VAL A 136 2.45 -24.37 -14.94
C VAL A 136 1.15 -25.15 -15.11
N GLN A 137 -0.01 -24.49 -15.14
CA GLN A 137 -1.30 -25.18 -15.34
C GLN A 137 -1.50 -25.69 -16.78
N ARG A 138 -0.84 -25.09 -17.78
CA ARG A 138 -0.95 -25.49 -19.20
C ARG A 138 0.07 -26.55 -19.64
N GLU A 139 1.01 -26.91 -18.77
CA GLU A 139 2.01 -27.95 -19.00
C GLU A 139 1.60 -29.28 -18.34
N ILE A 140 0.46 -29.30 -17.63
CA ILE A 140 -0.13 -30.46 -16.96
C ILE A 140 -1.43 -30.92 -17.66
N ASP A 141 -1.93 -30.16 -18.63
CA ASP A 141 -3.01 -30.55 -19.56
C ASP A 141 -2.41 -30.97 -20.92
#